data_AF-A0A357NCH3-F1
#
_entry.id   AF-A0A357NCH3-F1
#
_cell.length_a   1.000
_cell.length_b   1.000
_cell.length_c   1.000
_cell.angle_alpha   90.00
_cell.angle_beta   90.00
_cell.angle_gamma   90.00
#
_symmetry.space_group_name_H-M   'P 1'
#
loop_
_entity.id
_entity.type
_entity.pdbx_description
1 polymer ?
#
loop_
_entity_poly.entity_id
_entity_poly.type
_entity_poly.pdbx_seq_one_letter_code
_entity_poly.pdbx_strand_id
1 'polypeptide(L)'
;MAQFPNIQQPVYPFTTKIKDPALQSEMENGLVISRAKFTRVPLTFILKWTALPAADYAALRDFYRNTVRGGSLAFDWYYPTVANDPYSGQLFT
;
A
#
# COMPACT_ATOMS: atom_id res chain seq x y z
N MET A 1 8.27 -4.32 -14.58
CA MET A 1 8.34 -4.65 -13.15
C MET A 1 7.46 -5.87 -12.91
N ALA A 2 7.52 -6.52 -11.75
CA ALA A 2 6.57 -7.60 -11.45
C ALA A 2 5.15 -7.03 -11.34
N GLN A 3 4.13 -7.78 -11.72
CA GLN A 3 2.73 -7.34 -11.62
C GLN A 3 2.03 -8.14 -10.52
N PHE A 4 1.19 -7.48 -9.72
CA PHE A 4 0.34 -8.15 -8.73
C PHE A 4 -0.56 -9.19 -9.43
N PRO A 5 -0.72 -10.40 -8.86
CA PRO A 5 -1.44 -11.49 -9.52
C PRO A 5 -2.92 -11.16 -9.68
N ASN A 6 -3.51 -11.64 -10.78
CA ASN A 6 -4.95 -11.52 -11.02
C ASN A 6 -5.71 -12.54 -10.17
N ILE A 7 -6.12 -12.12 -8.98
CA ILE A 7 -6.87 -12.91 -8.00
C ILE A 7 -8.18 -12.19 -7.65
N GLN A 8 -9.07 -12.88 -6.94
CA GLN A 8 -10.28 -12.27 -6.39
C GLN A 8 -9.97 -10.96 -5.65
N GLN A 9 -10.83 -9.97 -5.86
CA GLN A 9 -10.68 -8.66 -5.23
C GLN A 9 -10.76 -8.75 -3.69
N PRO A 10 -9.94 -7.96 -2.97
CA PRO A 10 -10.01 -7.86 -1.52
C PRO A 10 -11.32 -7.20 -1.08
N VAL A 11 -11.68 -7.43 0.18
CA VAL A 11 -12.87 -6.86 0.81
C VAL A 11 -12.66 -5.36 1.05
N TYR A 12 -13.59 -4.56 0.53
CA TYR A 12 -13.68 -3.12 0.80
C TYR A 12 -14.44 -2.87 2.12
N PRO A 13 -14.08 -1.86 2.94
CA PRO A 13 -13.06 -0.82 2.74
C PRO A 13 -11.64 -1.26 3.09
N PHE A 14 -10.65 -0.74 2.36
CA PHE A 14 -9.23 -0.99 2.67
C PHE A 14 -8.76 -0.08 3.80
N THR A 15 -7.90 -0.62 4.67
CA THR A 15 -7.26 0.21 5.69
C THR A 15 -6.05 0.89 5.06
N THR A 16 -6.14 2.20 4.87
CA THR A 16 -5.04 3.05 4.41
C THR A 16 -4.31 3.67 5.59
N LYS A 17 -2.99 3.50 5.64
CA LYS A 17 -2.13 4.20 6.61
C LYS A 17 -1.25 5.19 5.86
N ILE A 18 -1.39 6.46 6.22
CA ILE A 18 -0.50 7.53 5.76
C ILE A 18 0.57 7.69 6.84
N LYS A 19 1.84 7.51 6.48
CA LYS A 19 2.92 7.76 7.43
C LYS A 19 3.04 9.26 7.63
N ASP A 20 3.24 9.69 8.88
CA ASP A 20 3.41 11.10 9.22
C ASP A 20 4.49 11.74 8.32
N PRO A 21 4.11 12.70 7.46
CA PRO A 21 5.03 13.32 6.53
C PRO A 21 5.83 14.45 7.18
N ALA A 22 5.50 14.87 8.41
CA ALA A 22 6.17 15.97 9.09
C ALA A 22 7.36 15.49 9.93
N LEU A 23 8.40 16.32 9.95
CA LEU A 23 9.42 16.32 10.98
C LEU A 23 9.23 17.59 11.80
N GLN A 24 9.00 17.45 13.09
CA GLN A 24 8.78 18.55 14.01
C GLN A 24 9.88 18.59 15.07
N SER A 25 10.28 19.79 15.47
CA SER A 25 11.26 20.00 16.54
C SER A 25 10.81 21.16 17.41
N GLU A 26 10.76 20.92 18.72
CA GLU A 26 10.46 21.92 19.73
C GLU A 26 11.73 22.70 20.07
N MET A 27 11.61 24.03 20.09
CA MET A 27 12.69 24.95 20.45
C MET A 27 12.55 25.38 21.92
N GLU A 28 13.66 25.75 22.55
CA GLU A 28 13.70 26.15 23.98
C GLU A 28 12.77 27.34 24.31
N ASN A 29 12.43 28.17 23.31
CA ASN A 29 11.49 29.28 23.44
C ASN A 29 10.02 28.87 23.24
N GLY A 30 9.71 27.58 23.14
CA GLY A 30 8.37 27.03 22.96
C GLY A 30 7.85 27.05 21.52
N LEU A 31 8.65 27.47 20.55
CA LEU A 31 8.26 27.41 19.12
C LEU A 31 8.43 26.00 18.56
N VAL A 32 7.57 25.62 17.61
CA VAL A 32 7.69 24.38 16.84
C VAL A 32 8.11 24.70 15.42
N ILE A 33 9.28 24.19 15.02
CA ILE A 33 9.73 24.24 13.62
C ILE A 33 9.34 22.92 12.97
N SER A 34 8.68 22.99 11.80
CA SER A 34 8.28 21.80 11.04
C SER A 34 8.79 21.84 9.60
N ARG A 35 9.11 20.66 9.06
CA ARG A 35 9.48 20.49 7.65
C ARG A 35 9.02 19.13 7.12
N ALA A 36 8.99 18.97 5.79
CA ALA A 36 8.69 17.68 5.18
C ALA A 36 9.81 16.67 5.46
N LYS A 37 9.41 15.49 5.96
CA LYS A 37 10.31 14.35 6.25
C LYS A 37 10.64 13.54 5.00
N PHE A 38 9.70 13.44 4.07
CA PHE A 38 9.83 12.65 2.85
C PHE A 38 9.60 13.53 1.61
N THR A 39 10.25 13.19 0.51
CA THR A 39 10.03 13.84 -0.80
C THR A 39 8.70 13.43 -1.44
N ARG A 40 8.15 12.28 -1.02
CA ARG A 40 6.82 11.77 -1.37
C ARG A 40 6.16 11.20 -0.13
N VAL A 41 4.83 11.34 -0.01
CA VAL A 41 4.08 10.79 1.12
C VAL A 41 3.99 9.27 0.98
N PRO A 42 4.57 8.48 1.90
CA PRO A 42 4.47 7.04 1.83
C PRO A 42 3.07 6.58 2.27
N LEU A 43 2.43 5.82 1.40
CA LEU A 43 1.11 5.22 1.62
C LEU A 43 1.26 3.72 1.85
N THR A 44 0.43 3.16 2.73
CA THR A 44 0.36 1.72 2.98
C THR A 44 -1.09 1.27 2.89
N PHE A 45 -1.36 0.31 2.01
CA PHE A 45 -2.67 -0.31 1.86
C PHE A 45 -2.66 -1.69 2.53
N ILE A 46 -3.64 -1.95 3.39
CA ILE A 46 -3.82 -3.26 4.03
C ILE A 46 -5.03 -3.93 3.37
N LEU A 47 -4.75 -4.96 2.57
CA LEU A 47 -5.73 -5.76 1.86
C LEU A 47 -6.15 -6.96 2.72
N LYS A 48 -7.44 -7.29 2.70
CA LYS A 48 -8.01 -8.42 3.43
C LYS A 48 -8.94 -9.21 2.53
N TRP A 49 -8.95 -10.53 2.68
CA TRP A 49 -9.88 -11.43 2.02
C TRP A 49 -10.60 -12.27 3.06
N THR A 50 -11.93 -12.41 2.93
CA THR A 50 -12.76 -13.23 3.83
C THR A 50 -12.85 -14.68 3.36
N ALA A 51 -12.99 -14.89 2.06
CA ALA A 51 -13.09 -16.21 1.44
C ALA A 51 -12.31 -16.23 0.11
N LEU A 52 -10.99 -16.34 0.19
CA LEU A 52 -10.13 -16.46 -1.00
C LEU A 52 -10.04 -17.93 -1.44
N PRO A 53 -10.28 -18.26 -2.73
CA PRO A 53 -10.07 -19.60 -3.24
C PRO A 53 -8.64 -20.10 -3.00
N ALA A 54 -8.47 -21.41 -2.81
CA ALA A 54 -7.16 -21.99 -2.51
C ALA A 54 -6.12 -21.74 -3.63
N ALA A 55 -6.56 -21.74 -4.89
CA ALA A 55 -5.71 -21.44 -6.05
C ALA A 55 -5.16 -20.00 -5.99
N ASP A 56 -6.03 -19.02 -5.74
CA ASP A 56 -5.67 -17.61 -5.61
C ASP A 56 -4.76 -17.37 -4.40
N TYR A 57 -5.03 -18.04 -3.29
CA TYR A 57 -4.17 -17.98 -2.11
C TYR A 57 -2.77 -18.53 -2.40
N ALA A 58 -2.68 -19.64 -3.13
CA ALA A 58 -1.40 -20.20 -3.56
C ALA A 58 -0.66 -19.24 -4.50
N ALA A 59 -1.35 -18.61 -5.45
CA ALA A 59 -0.78 -17.60 -6.34
C ALA A 59 -0.25 -16.37 -5.58
N LEU A 60 -1.00 -15.87 -4.60
CA LEU A 60 -0.57 -14.75 -3.76
C LEU A 60 0.67 -15.10 -2.90
N ARG A 61 0.71 -16.34 -2.37
CA ARG A 61 1.86 -16.80 -1.58
C ARG A 61 3.11 -17.01 -2.43
N ASP A 62 2.95 -17.54 -3.64
CA ASP A 62 4.02 -17.69 -4.61
C ASP A 62 4.56 -16.32 -5.06
N PHE A 63 3.66 -15.40 -5.38
CA PHE A 63 4.01 -14.02 -5.70
C PHE A 63 4.86 -13.36 -4.61
N TYR A 64 4.42 -13.45 -3.34
CA TYR A 64 5.16 -12.86 -2.22
C TYR A 64 6.56 -13.49 -2.03
N ARG A 65 6.66 -14.83 -2.10
CA ARG A 65 7.91 -15.55 -1.83
C ARG A 65 8.89 -15.52 -3.00
N ASN A 66 8.42 -15.79 -4.20
CA ASN A 66 9.25 -16.06 -5.37
C ASN A 66 9.35 -14.86 -6.30
N THR A 67 8.25 -14.11 -6.49
CA THR A 67 8.26 -12.95 -7.40
C THR A 67 8.82 -11.70 -6.73
N VAL A 68 8.31 -11.35 -5.54
CA VAL A 68 8.68 -10.10 -4.83
C VAL A 68 9.75 -10.34 -3.75
N ARG A 69 10.08 -11.61 -3.48
CA ARG A 69 11.13 -12.03 -2.52
C ARG A 69 10.97 -11.36 -1.16
N GLY A 70 9.76 -11.46 -0.61
CA GLY A 70 9.43 -10.92 0.71
C GLY A 70 9.42 -9.39 0.80
N GLY A 71 9.23 -8.69 -0.32
CA GLY A 71 9.23 -7.22 -0.37
C GLY A 71 10.57 -6.60 -0.81
N SER A 72 11.51 -7.42 -1.29
CA SER A 72 12.81 -6.93 -1.76
C SER A 72 12.75 -6.35 -3.17
N LEU A 73 11.74 -6.71 -3.97
CA LEU A 73 11.53 -6.21 -5.32
C LEU A 73 10.28 -5.33 -5.38
N ALA A 74 10.27 -4.36 -6.31
CA ALA A 74 9.09 -3.53 -6.57
C ALA A 74 8.10 -4.26 -7.49
N PHE A 75 6.82 -3.91 -7.38
CA PHE A 75 5.77 -4.47 -8.22
C PHE A 75 4.65 -3.47 -8.47
N ASP A 76 4.02 -3.63 -9.63
CA ASP A 76 2.91 -2.83 -10.09
C ASP A 76 1.59 -3.40 -9.55
N TRP A 77 0.79 -2.56 -8.91
CA TRP A 77 -0.51 -2.91 -8.34
C TRP A 77 -1.58 -1.90 -8.77
N TYR A 78 -2.67 -2.43 -9.31
CA TYR A 78 -3.87 -1.63 -9.60
C TYR A 78 -4.82 -1.66 -8.42
N TYR A 79 -5.21 -0.48 -7.95
CA TYR A 79 -6.25 -0.35 -6.96
C TYR A 79 -7.59 -0.83 -7.56
N PRO A 80 -8.37 -1.67 -6.86
CA PRO A 80 -9.66 -2.17 -7.34
C PRO A 80 -10.61 -1.06 -7.79
N THR A 81 -11.39 -1.31 -8.83
CA THR A 81 -12.38 -0.34 -9.33
C THR A 81 -13.56 -0.27 -8.36
N VAL A 82 -13.58 0.73 -7.50
CA VAL A 82 -14.64 1.01 -6.53
C VAL A 82 -15.29 2.35 -6.89
N ALA A 83 -16.62 2.41 -6.86
CA ALA A 83 -17.34 3.65 -7.12
C ALA A 83 -17.07 4.68 -6.01
N ASN A 84 -16.85 5.94 -6.39
CA ASN A 84 -16.64 7.09 -5.49
C ASN A 84 -15.36 7.04 -4.62
N ASP A 85 -14.39 6.18 -4.94
CA ASP A 85 -13.08 6.17 -4.29
C ASP A 85 -12.05 6.95 -5.13
N PRO A 86 -11.25 7.87 -4.54
CA PRO A 86 -10.28 8.67 -5.29
C PRO A 86 -9.13 7.86 -5.91
N TYR A 87 -8.83 6.68 -5.37
CA TYR A 87 -7.77 5.80 -5.87
C TYR A 87 -8.28 4.74 -6.85
N SER A 88 -9.58 4.74 -7.17
CA SER A 88 -10.22 3.74 -8.04
C SER A 88 -9.50 3.57 -9.38
N GLY A 89 -9.02 2.36 -9.67
CA GLY A 89 -8.32 2.03 -10.91
C GLY A 89 -6.90 2.62 -11.05
N GLN A 90 -6.38 3.29 -10.03
CA GLN A 90 -5.05 3.89 -10.07
C GLN A 90 -3.95 2.83 -9.98
N LEU A 91 -2.86 3.06 -10.71
CA LEU A 91 -1.64 2.25 -10.65
C LEU A 91 -0.70 2.75 -9.55
N PHE A 92 -0.21 1.82 -8.73
CA PHE A 92 0.83 2.01 -7.72
C PHE A 92 2.03 1.12 -8.06
N THR A 93 3.25 1.63 -7.81
CA THR A 93 4.53 0.99 -8.16
C THR A 93 5.50 1.03 -6.99
#